data_AF-B2W5R7-F1
#
_entry.id   AF-B2W5R7-F1
#
_cell.length_a   1.000
_cell.length_b   1.000
_cell.length_c   1.000
_cell.angle_alpha   90.00
_cell.angle_beta   90.00
_cell.angle_gamma   90.00
#
_symmetry.space_group_name_H-M   'P 1'
#
loop_
_entity.id
_entity.type
_entity.pdbx_description
1 polymer ?
#
loop_
_entity_poly.entity_id
_entity_poly.type
_entity_poly.pdbx_seq_one_letter_code
_entity_poly.pdbx_strand_id
1 'polypeptide(L)' 'MRPKRKSESTVTPDRPEKMAKSVKKSTKPDEEVYTTQQKAAIQQFINFTQLDRNSAIRALKSHGWDAQNAVNS' A
#
# COMPACT_ATOMS: atom_id res chain seq x y z
N MET A 1 25.66 -34.24 10.44
CA MET A 1 25.89 -32.79 10.28
C MET A 1 24.85 -32.24 9.29
N ARG A 2 24.10 -31.18 9.64
CA ARG A 2 23.21 -30.39 8.75
C ARG A 2 23.73 -28.95 8.77
N PRO A 3 23.69 -28.18 7.66
CA PRO A 3 22.52 -27.30 7.37
C PRO A 3 22.23 -27.12 5.85
N LYS A 4 20.96 -27.16 5.40
CA LYS A 4 19.92 -26.11 5.17
C LYS A 4 19.93 -25.42 3.78
N ARG A 5 18.83 -25.68 3.04
CA ARG A 5 17.95 -24.76 2.28
C ARG A 5 18.58 -23.86 1.20
N LYS A 6 18.14 -24.05 -0.05
CA LYS A 6 17.61 -22.97 -0.89
C LYS A 6 16.40 -23.47 -1.69
N SER A 7 15.22 -23.06 -1.26
CA SER A 7 14.05 -22.95 -2.12
C SER A 7 14.19 -21.58 -2.78
N GLU A 8 14.65 -21.55 -4.02
CA GLU A 8 14.61 -20.33 -4.83
C GLU A 8 13.23 -20.27 -5.46
N SER A 9 12.28 -19.72 -4.72
CA SER A 9 11.05 -19.21 -5.32
C SER A 9 11.43 -17.88 -5.97
N THR A 10 11.69 -17.92 -7.27
CA THR A 10 11.72 -16.73 -8.13
C THR A 10 10.32 -16.12 -8.11
N VAL A 11 10.06 -15.25 -7.15
CA VAL A 11 8.94 -14.31 -7.21
C VAL A 11 9.41 -13.18 -8.12
N THR A 12 9.11 -13.32 -9.40
CA THR A 12 8.95 -12.19 -10.30
C THR A 12 8.01 -11.18 -9.63
N PRO A 13 8.39 -9.90 -9.46
CA PRO A 13 7.38 -8.88 -9.18
C PRO A 13 6.60 -8.66 -10.47
N ASP A 14 5.56 -9.49 -10.67
CA ASP A 14 4.53 -9.25 -11.68
C ASP A 14 3.77 -8.00 -11.26
N ARG A 15 4.19 -6.90 -11.87
CA ARG A 15 3.52 -5.61 -11.90
C ARG A 15 2.07 -5.81 -12.38
N PRO A 16 1.04 -5.53 -11.56
CA PRO A 16 -0.29 -5.39 -12.12
C PRO A 16 -0.38 -4.02 -12.80
N GLU A 17 0.02 -3.98 -14.07
CA GLU A 17 -0.42 -2.94 -14.99
C GLU A 17 -1.92 -3.16 -15.28
N LYS A 18 -2.68 -2.06 -15.20
CA LYS A 18 -4.04 -1.87 -15.73
C LYS A 18 -5.21 -2.46 -14.95
N MET A 19 -5.80 -1.60 -14.12
CA MET A 19 -7.20 -1.22 -14.33
C MET A 19 -7.43 0.25 -13.97
N ALA A 20 -7.05 1.12 -14.91
CA ALA A 20 -7.59 2.47 -14.98
C ALA A 20 -9.01 2.39 -15.53
N LYS A 21 -10.01 2.77 -14.73
CA LYS A 21 -11.23 3.43 -15.23
C LYS A 21 -12.05 4.07 -14.12
N SER A 22 -12.08 5.40 -14.22
CA SER A 22 -13.18 6.31 -13.91
C SER A 22 -13.82 6.28 -12.52
N VAL A 23 -13.41 7.22 -11.65
CA VAL A 23 -14.33 7.83 -10.69
C VAL A 23 -14.16 9.35 -10.71
N LYS A 24 -15.28 10.01 -10.98
CA LYS A 24 -15.46 11.44 -11.20
C LYS A 24 -15.00 12.25 -9.98
N LYS A 25 -14.33 13.37 -10.30
CA LYS A 25 -13.91 14.46 -9.41
C LYS A 25 -15.14 15.05 -8.70
N SER A 26 -15.19 14.92 -7.37
CA SER A 26 -16.09 15.70 -6.51
C SER A 26 -15.26 16.48 -5.50
N THR A 27 -15.15 17.76 -5.79
CA THR A 27 -14.37 18.77 -5.07
C THR A 27 -15.11 19.24 -3.82
N LYS A 28 -14.47 19.18 -2.64
CA LYS A 28 -14.73 20.07 -1.50
C LYS A 28 -13.37 20.50 -0.92
N PRO A 29 -13.17 21.79 -0.59
CA PRO A 29 -11.88 22.29 -0.15
C PRO A 29 -11.71 22.13 1.37
N ASP A 30 -10.49 21.85 1.78
CA ASP A 30 -9.93 21.97 3.14
C ASP A 30 -10.27 20.91 4.21
N GLU A 31 -10.34 19.65 3.81
CA GLU A 31 -9.76 18.58 4.62
C GLU A 31 -8.59 18.03 3.78
N GLU A 32 -7.54 17.45 4.36
CA GLU A 32 -6.58 16.62 3.60
C GLU A 32 -7.36 15.40 3.07
N VAL A 33 -8.17 15.61 2.01
CA VAL A 33 -9.08 14.63 1.46
C VAL A 33 -8.22 13.70 0.62
N TYR A 34 -7.72 12.67 1.28
CA TYR A 34 -7.07 11.55 0.64
C TYR A 34 -7.90 11.08 -0.56
N THR A 35 -7.23 10.82 -1.68
CA THR A 35 -7.89 10.24 -2.84
C THR A 35 -8.51 8.89 -2.46
N THR A 36 -9.48 8.41 -3.23
CA THR A 36 -10.10 7.09 -2.98
C THR A 36 -9.05 5.98 -2.90
N GLN A 37 -8.00 6.05 -3.74
CA GLN A 37 -6.88 5.12 -3.72
C GLN A 37 -6.09 5.21 -2.40
N GLN A 38 -5.76 6.42 -1.96
CA GLN A 38 -5.03 6.63 -0.72
C GLN A 38 -5.83 6.15 0.50
N LYS A 39 -7.14 6.40 0.53
CA LYS A 39 -8.05 5.89 1.58
C LYS A 39 -8.06 4.36 1.63
N ALA A 40 -8.09 3.70 0.47
CA ALA A 40 -8.01 2.25 0.39
C ALA A 40 -6.65 1.73 0.91
N ALA A 41 -5.55 2.35 0.50
CA ALA A 41 -4.20 1.99 0.95
C ALA A 41 -4.04 2.18 2.47
N ILE A 42 -4.54 3.29 3.03
CA ILE A 42 -4.56 3.55 4.48
C ILE A 42 -5.30 2.42 5.20
N GLN A 43 -6.50 2.07 4.74
CA GLN A 43 -7.31 1.04 5.38
C GLN A 43 -6.63 -0.33 5.32
N GLN A 44 -6.07 -0.70 4.17
CA GLN A 44 -5.33 -1.96 4.01
C GLN A 44 -4.11 -2.01 4.92
N PHE A 45 -3.31 -0.95 4.94
CA PHE A 45 -2.10 -0.88 5.76
C PHE A 45 -2.41 -0.99 7.26
N ILE A 46 -3.45 -0.30 7.73
CA ILE A 46 -3.92 -0.40 9.13
C ILE A 46 -4.35 -1.84 9.45
N ASN A 47 -5.09 -2.50 8.55
CA ASN A 47 -5.54 -3.86 8.79
C ASN A 47 -4.37 -4.86 8.93
N PHE A 48 -3.26 -4.63 8.21
CA PHE A 48 -2.07 -5.49 8.27
C PHE A 48 -1.15 -5.18 9.44
N THR A 49 -0.91 -3.90 9.71
CA THR A 49 0.08 -3.46 10.70
C THR A 49 -0.52 -3.16 12.07
N GLN A 50 -1.84 -3.02 12.15
CA GLN A 50 -2.58 -2.59 13.34
C GLN A 50 -2.12 -1.23 13.89
N LEU A 51 -1.45 -0.41 13.05
CA LEU A 51 -1.00 0.93 13.42
C LEU A 51 -2.12 1.95 13.34
N ASP A 52 -1.94 3.06 14.07
CA ASP A 52 -2.84 4.21 13.97
C ASP A 52 -2.84 4.79 12.55
N ARG A 53 -3.98 5.39 12.17
CA ARG A 53 -4.15 6.04 10.87
C ARG A 53 -3.04 7.07 10.58
N ASN A 54 -2.62 7.87 11.56
CA ASN A 54 -1.58 8.89 11.33
C ASN A 54 -0.22 8.25 11.03
N SER A 55 0.12 7.17 11.72
CA SER A 55 1.33 6.39 11.47
C SER A 55 1.29 5.72 10.10
N ALA A 56 0.14 5.14 9.74
CA ALA A 56 -0.09 4.55 8.41
C ALA A 56 0.10 5.58 7.29
N ILE A 57 -0.46 6.78 7.44
CA ILE A 57 -0.30 7.88 6.47
C ILE A 57 1.18 8.25 6.29
N ARG A 58 1.94 8.34 7.39
CA ARG A 58 3.37 8.69 7.32
C ARG A 58 4.19 7.63 6.59
N ALA A 59 3.94 6.35 6.87
CA ALA A 59 4.57 5.26 6.15
C ALA A 59 4.20 5.30 4.66
N LEU A 60 2.90 5.35 4.34
CA LEU A 60 2.41 5.38 2.97
C LEU A 60 2.93 6.58 2.17
N LYS A 61 3.10 7.76 2.78
CA LYS A 61 3.72 8.92 2.12
C LYS A 61 5.14 8.61 1.63
N SER A 62 5.95 7.88 2.40
CA SER A 62 7.31 7.47 2.01
C SER A 62 7.33 6.34 0.97
N HIS A 63 6.28 5.52 0.91
CA HIS A 63 6.18 4.36 0.01
C HIS A 63 5.28 4.61 -1.21
N GLY A 64 4.99 5.87 -1.54
CA GLY A 64 4.22 6.23 -2.73
C GLY A 64 2.74 5.79 -2.68
N TRP A 65 2.17 5.69 -1.49
CA TRP A 65 0.81 5.19 -1.23
C TRP A 65 0.56 3.72 -1.58
N ASP A 66 1.63 2.93 -1.67
CA ASP A 66 1.55 1.49 -1.87
C ASP A 66 1.54 0.74 -0.54
N ALA A 67 0.39 0.17 -0.19
CA ALA A 67 0.21 -0.53 1.09
C ALA A 67 1.05 -1.82 1.18
N GLN A 68 1.23 -2.52 0.06
CA GLN A 68 1.98 -3.78 0.05
C GLN A 68 3.48 -3.52 0.23
N ASN A 69 4.03 -2.55 -0.49
CA ASN A 69 5.41 -2.12 -0.34
C ASN A 69 5.69 -1.63 1.08
N ALA A 70 4.79 -0.81 1.64
CA ALA A 70 4.96 -0.28 2.98
C ALA A 70 4.92 -1.37 4.08
N VAL A 71 4.12 -2.42 3.94
CA VAL A 71 4.05 -3.53 4.93
C VAL A 71 5.30 -4.40 4.91
N ASN A 72 5.95 -4.52 3.76
CA ASN A 72 7.17 -5.33 3.58
C ASN A 72 8.46 -4.51 3.83
N SER A 73 8.33 -3.25 4.24
CA SER A 73 9.44 -2.34 4.54
C SER A 73 9.82 -2.35 6.01
#